data_AF-A0A346QZT4-F1
#
_entry.id   AF-A0A346QZT4-F1
#
_cell.length_a   1.000
_cell.length_b   1.000
_cell.length_c   1.000
_cell.angle_alpha   90.00
_cell.angle_beta   90.00
_cell.angle_gamma   90.00
#
_symmetry.space_group_name_H-M   'P 1'
#
loop_
_entity.id
_entity.type
_entity.pdbx_description
1 polymer ?
#
loop_
_entity_poly.entity_id
_entity_poly.type
_entity_poly.pdbx_seq_one_letter_code
_entity_poly.pdbx_strand_id
1 'polypeptide(L)'
;MILDLHVHLAYRLARPTDLLLQIEAADLADQKVLSTSLDTSDVSHFVRVAAEDGLGERIWLRAEEEFHCDYSARIDVDRPTLDISALDAVAPHLLPGDTVRYLMPSRYCPSDEFQTFAAAEFGHLEGGARIAAMRDWINGAFSYVPGASNAQTTALDSFVQRQGICRDFAHVLITLARASTIPARFASVYAPGVSPPDFHAVAEVYLDGTWHLVDATGMAPADTIARIGVGPDAANVAFLSAFGQVTFVEQSVSVTQA
;
A
#
# COMPACT_ATOMS: atom_id res chain seq x y z
N MET A 1 -18.20 -8.28 -1.85
CA MET A 1 -18.42 -7.15 -2.80
C MET A 1 -17.58 -7.45 -4.02
N ILE A 2 -18.16 -7.40 -5.22
CA ILE A 2 -17.42 -7.73 -6.44
C ILE A 2 -16.85 -6.46 -7.08
N LEU A 3 -15.54 -6.50 -7.37
CA LEU A 3 -14.81 -5.47 -8.10
C LEU A 3 -14.34 -6.03 -9.44
N ASP A 4 -14.52 -5.25 -10.50
CA ASP A 4 -13.88 -5.46 -11.81
C ASP A 4 -12.72 -4.47 -11.95
N LEU A 5 -11.53 -5.01 -12.27
CA LEU A 5 -10.27 -4.31 -12.35
C LEU A 5 -9.72 -4.35 -13.77
N HIS A 6 -9.19 -3.24 -14.25
CA HIS A 6 -8.37 -3.17 -15.46
C HIS A 6 -7.16 -2.28 -15.23
N VAL A 7 -5.98 -2.76 -15.58
CA VAL A 7 -4.72 -2.02 -15.52
C VAL A 7 -4.00 -2.13 -16.84
N HIS A 8 -3.59 -1.01 -17.39
CA HIS A 8 -2.66 -0.94 -18.51
C HIS A 8 -1.39 -0.22 -18.05
N LEU A 9 -0.23 -0.78 -18.35
CA LEU A 9 1.08 -0.16 -18.13
C LEU A 9 1.89 -0.20 -19.43
N ALA A 10 2.59 0.89 -19.74
CA ALA A 10 3.53 0.96 -20.86
C ALA A 10 4.81 1.74 -20.50
N TYR A 11 5.95 1.16 -20.84
CA TYR A 11 7.28 1.70 -20.60
C TYR A 11 8.20 1.47 -21.80
N ARG A 12 9.12 2.40 -22.02
CA ARG A 12 10.24 2.25 -22.96
C ARG A 12 11.53 1.99 -22.19
N LEU A 13 12.34 1.06 -22.69
CA LEU A 13 13.60 0.66 -22.07
C LEU A 13 14.75 1.04 -22.99
N ALA A 14 15.82 1.61 -22.43
CA ALA A 14 17.00 2.02 -23.20
C ALA A 14 17.88 0.83 -23.62
N ARG A 15 17.70 -0.32 -22.96
CA ARG A 15 18.43 -1.57 -23.14
C ARG A 15 17.65 -2.71 -22.45
N PRO A 16 17.99 -3.98 -22.73
CA PRO A 16 17.43 -5.10 -21.99
C PRO A 16 17.55 -4.92 -20.47
N THR A 17 16.41 -4.95 -19.79
CA THR A 17 16.30 -4.57 -18.37
C THR A 17 15.44 -5.58 -17.62
N ASP A 18 15.90 -5.92 -16.43
CA ASP A 18 15.13 -6.75 -15.50
C ASP A 18 14.10 -5.89 -14.77
N LEU A 19 12.86 -6.36 -14.74
CA LEU A 19 11.72 -5.73 -14.09
C LEU A 19 11.16 -6.69 -13.05
N LEU A 20 10.65 -6.11 -11.96
CA LEU A 20 9.92 -6.84 -10.93
C LEU A 20 8.55 -6.20 -10.76
N LEU A 21 7.54 -6.86 -11.33
CA LEU A 21 6.16 -6.42 -11.38
C LEU A 21 5.37 -6.97 -10.18
N GLN A 22 4.48 -6.16 -9.62
CA GLN A 22 3.55 -6.55 -8.55
C GLN A 22 2.24 -5.78 -8.69
N ILE A 23 1.37 -6.25 -9.58
CA ILE A 23 0.06 -5.63 -9.85
C ILE A 23 -1.12 -6.59 -9.64
N GLU A 24 -0.87 -7.89 -9.51
CA GLU A 24 -1.97 -8.84 -9.35
C GLU A 24 -2.53 -8.81 -7.93
N ALA A 25 -3.86 -8.82 -7.83
CA ALA A 25 -4.55 -8.86 -6.55
C ALA A 25 -4.27 -10.19 -5.84
N ALA A 26 -4.03 -10.15 -4.54
CA ALA A 26 -3.78 -11.34 -3.74
C ALA A 26 -5.07 -12.14 -3.49
N ASP A 27 -4.96 -13.47 -3.47
CA ASP A 27 -6.02 -14.38 -3.02
C ASP A 27 -5.86 -14.66 -1.51
N LEU A 28 -6.84 -14.23 -0.72
CA LEU A 28 -6.80 -14.17 0.74
C LEU A 28 -8.10 -14.72 1.34
N ALA A 29 -8.19 -14.80 2.67
CA ALA A 29 -9.38 -15.35 3.33
C ALA A 29 -10.63 -14.46 3.15
N ASP A 30 -10.45 -13.14 3.19
CA ASP A 30 -11.46 -12.08 3.09
C ASP A 30 -11.46 -11.39 1.71
N GLN A 31 -10.77 -11.97 0.72
CA GLN A 31 -10.72 -11.47 -0.65
C GLN A 31 -10.39 -12.61 -1.61
N LYS A 32 -11.28 -12.93 -2.56
CA LYS A 32 -11.10 -14.02 -3.54
C LYS A 32 -10.94 -13.51 -4.95
N VAL A 33 -9.90 -13.98 -5.64
CA VAL A 33 -9.72 -13.76 -7.08
C VAL A 33 -10.63 -14.73 -7.83
N LEU A 34 -11.72 -14.22 -8.41
CA LEU A 34 -12.69 -15.03 -9.16
C LEU A 34 -12.20 -15.36 -10.56
N SER A 35 -11.54 -14.40 -11.20
CA SER A 35 -10.90 -14.57 -12.51
C SER A 35 -9.80 -13.54 -12.70
N THR A 36 -8.78 -13.88 -13.46
CA THR A 36 -7.70 -12.97 -13.80
C THR A 36 -7.11 -13.28 -15.17
N SER A 37 -6.59 -12.25 -15.84
CA SER A 37 -5.78 -12.33 -17.04
C SER A 37 -4.65 -11.32 -16.93
N LEU A 38 -3.43 -11.75 -17.26
CA LEU A 38 -2.27 -10.88 -17.42
C LEU A 38 -1.70 -11.14 -18.81
N ASP A 39 -1.79 -10.14 -19.67
CA ASP A 39 -1.14 -10.12 -20.98
C ASP A 39 0.07 -9.18 -20.92
N THR A 40 1.17 -9.57 -21.55
CA THR A 40 2.39 -8.77 -21.57
C THR A 40 2.96 -8.74 -22.98
N SER A 41 3.71 -7.68 -23.30
CA SER A 41 4.61 -7.69 -24.44
C SER A 41 5.56 -8.91 -24.42
N ASP A 42 6.18 -9.23 -25.55
CA ASP A 42 7.19 -10.28 -25.61
C ASP A 42 8.32 -10.02 -24.60
N VAL A 43 8.53 -10.98 -23.70
CA VAL A 43 9.59 -10.94 -22.69
C VAL A 43 10.48 -12.17 -22.82
N SER A 44 11.79 -11.97 -22.64
CA SER A 44 12.78 -13.05 -22.67
C SER A 44 12.81 -13.89 -21.40
N HIS A 45 12.18 -13.41 -20.32
CA HIS A 45 12.07 -14.09 -19.05
C HIS A 45 10.74 -13.74 -18.37
N PHE A 46 10.12 -14.72 -17.72
CA PHE A 46 8.91 -14.58 -16.93
C PHE A 46 8.91 -15.63 -15.83
N VAL A 47 8.98 -15.22 -14.56
CA VAL A 47 8.83 -16.13 -13.42
C VAL A 47 8.12 -15.47 -12.25
N ARG A 48 7.16 -16.19 -11.68
CA ARG A 48 6.44 -15.79 -10.46
C ARG A 48 7.24 -16.18 -9.22
N VAL A 49 7.29 -15.28 -8.25
CA VAL A 49 7.93 -15.47 -6.95
C VAL A 49 7.01 -14.97 -5.85
N ALA A 50 7.16 -15.51 -4.64
CA ALA A 50 6.37 -15.06 -3.49
C ALA A 50 6.65 -13.58 -3.19
N ALA A 51 5.60 -12.82 -2.88
CA ALA A 51 5.73 -11.48 -2.33
C ALA A 51 6.08 -11.52 -0.83
N GLU A 52 6.38 -10.35 -0.27
CA GLU A 52 6.61 -10.17 1.16
C GLU A 52 5.43 -10.70 2.00
N ASP A 53 5.76 -11.27 3.16
CA ASP A 53 4.81 -11.93 4.07
C ASP A 53 3.94 -13.03 3.42
N GLY A 54 4.32 -13.51 2.23
CA GLY A 54 3.51 -14.46 1.46
C GLY A 54 2.18 -13.89 0.96
N LEU A 55 2.00 -12.56 0.96
CA LEU A 55 0.78 -11.91 0.50
C LEU A 55 0.90 -11.52 -0.97
N GLY A 56 0.39 -12.38 -1.84
CA GLY A 56 0.43 -12.21 -3.28
C GLY A 56 1.73 -12.70 -3.92
N GLU A 57 1.92 -12.37 -5.19
CA GLU A 57 3.08 -12.76 -5.98
C GLU A 57 3.74 -11.53 -6.62
N ARG A 58 5.01 -11.69 -6.98
CA ARG A 58 5.76 -10.76 -7.82
C ARG A 58 6.23 -11.51 -9.06
N ILE A 59 6.44 -10.79 -10.15
CA ILE A 59 6.84 -11.38 -11.42
C ILE A 59 8.17 -10.78 -11.85
N TRP A 60 9.20 -11.61 -11.93
CA TRP A 60 10.46 -11.26 -12.57
C TRP A 60 10.30 -11.37 -14.08
N LEU A 61 10.63 -10.28 -14.75
CA LEU A 61 10.51 -10.13 -16.19
C LEU A 61 11.82 -9.59 -16.76
N ARG A 62 12.14 -9.94 -18.01
CA ARG A 62 13.22 -9.29 -18.76
C ARG A 62 12.71 -8.83 -20.13
N ALA A 63 12.57 -7.52 -20.27
CA ALA A 63 12.09 -6.83 -21.47
C ALA A 63 13.25 -6.15 -22.20
N GLU A 64 13.14 -5.98 -23.52
CA GLU A 64 14.22 -5.44 -24.38
C GLU A 64 14.08 -3.94 -24.68
N GLU A 65 13.13 -3.57 -25.55
CA GLU A 65 12.95 -2.19 -26.03
C GLU A 65 11.70 -1.53 -25.42
N GLU A 66 10.62 -2.29 -25.31
CA GLU A 66 9.34 -1.84 -24.75
C GLU A 66 8.81 -2.91 -23.81
N PHE A 67 8.08 -2.45 -22.80
CA PHE A 67 7.31 -3.30 -21.90
C PHE A 67 5.92 -2.72 -21.79
N HIS A 68 4.90 -3.50 -22.17
CA HIS A 68 3.53 -3.20 -21.82
C HIS A 68 2.87 -4.41 -21.19
N CYS A 69 1.88 -4.16 -20.34
CA CYS A 69 1.03 -5.21 -19.82
C CYS A 69 -0.40 -4.74 -19.57
N ASP A 70 -1.33 -5.65 -19.80
CA ASP A 70 -2.74 -5.50 -19.53
C ASP A 70 -3.16 -6.56 -18.50
N TYR A 71 -3.56 -6.09 -17.33
CA TYR A 71 -4.04 -6.92 -16.24
C TYR A 71 -5.53 -6.66 -16.03
N SER A 72 -6.33 -7.72 -16.08
CA SER A 72 -7.76 -7.67 -15.76
C SER A 72 -8.08 -8.69 -14.69
N ALA A 73 -8.95 -8.34 -13.75
CA ALA A 73 -9.35 -9.24 -12.70
C ALA A 73 -10.75 -8.95 -12.16
N ARG A 74 -11.39 -10.00 -11.66
CA ARG A 74 -12.65 -9.93 -10.92
C ARG A 74 -12.44 -10.44 -9.51
N ILE A 75 -12.65 -9.58 -8.53
CA ILE A 75 -12.29 -9.83 -7.13
C ILE A 75 -13.54 -9.75 -6.26
N ASP A 76 -13.79 -10.75 -5.43
CA ASP A 76 -14.80 -10.68 -4.38
C ASP A 76 -14.14 -10.32 -3.04
N VAL A 77 -14.40 -9.12 -2.55
CA VAL A 77 -13.95 -8.64 -1.24
C VAL A 77 -15.03 -8.94 -0.21
N ASP A 78 -14.78 -9.90 0.67
CA ASP A 78 -15.68 -10.30 1.76
C ASP A 78 -15.09 -9.88 3.11
N ARG A 79 -15.09 -8.56 3.34
CA ARG A 79 -14.55 -7.95 4.56
C ARG A 79 -15.67 -7.19 5.27
N PRO A 80 -15.87 -7.38 6.59
CA PRO A 80 -16.86 -6.63 7.33
C PRO A 80 -16.44 -5.16 7.47
N THR A 81 -17.43 -4.26 7.43
CA THR A 81 -17.23 -2.88 7.89
C THR A 81 -16.99 -2.91 9.40
N LEU A 82 -15.89 -2.31 9.85
CA LEU A 82 -15.47 -2.31 11.25
C LEU A 82 -15.17 -0.88 11.72
N ASP A 83 -15.63 -0.55 12.92
CA ASP A 83 -15.16 0.65 13.61
C ASP A 83 -13.81 0.37 14.25
N ILE A 84 -12.73 0.81 13.58
CA ILE A 84 -11.37 0.61 14.06
C ILE A 84 -11.14 1.28 15.42
N SER A 85 -11.91 2.31 15.79
CA SER A 85 -11.67 3.06 17.03
C SER A 85 -11.98 2.24 18.30
N ALA A 86 -12.75 1.16 18.16
CA ALA A 86 -13.15 0.27 19.25
C ALA A 86 -12.16 -0.87 19.51
N LEU A 87 -11.09 -1.01 18.72
CA LEU A 87 -10.16 -2.14 18.81
C LEU A 87 -9.02 -1.86 19.79
N ASP A 88 -8.58 -2.89 20.50
CA ASP A 88 -7.49 -2.77 21.46
C ASP A 88 -6.11 -2.96 20.80
N ALA A 89 -5.10 -2.28 21.36
CA ALA A 89 -3.71 -2.58 21.04
C ALA A 89 -3.31 -3.91 21.68
N VAL A 90 -2.52 -4.70 20.95
CA VAL A 90 -1.86 -5.88 21.52
C VAL A 90 -0.59 -5.42 22.24
N ALA A 91 -0.47 -5.77 23.52
CA ALA A 91 0.73 -5.41 24.30
C ALA A 91 2.00 -5.97 23.62
N PRO A 92 3.14 -5.24 23.59
CA PRO A 92 4.29 -5.63 22.77
C PRO A 92 4.86 -7.01 23.07
N HIS A 93 4.77 -7.48 24.32
CA HIS A 93 5.25 -8.81 24.73
C HIS A 93 4.30 -9.96 24.35
N LEU A 94 3.11 -9.66 23.83
CA LEU A 94 2.11 -10.61 23.33
C LEU A 94 2.02 -10.61 21.80
N LEU A 95 2.78 -9.75 21.12
CA LEU A 95 2.77 -9.66 19.67
C LEU A 95 3.33 -10.93 19.02
N PRO A 96 2.71 -11.44 17.95
CA PRO A 96 3.28 -12.52 17.16
C PRO A 96 4.60 -12.09 16.50
N GLY A 97 5.49 -13.06 16.27
CA GLY A 97 6.85 -12.79 15.79
C GLY A 97 6.91 -12.12 14.40
N ASP A 98 5.97 -12.42 13.52
CA ASP A 98 5.85 -11.82 12.18
C ASP A 98 5.48 -10.32 12.22
N THR A 99 4.83 -9.85 13.29
CA THR A 99 4.49 -8.43 13.47
C THR A 99 5.68 -7.58 13.93
N VAL A 100 6.73 -8.18 14.51
CA VAL A 100 7.83 -7.45 15.17
C VAL A 100 8.57 -6.54 14.19
N ARG A 101 8.80 -7.00 12.95
CA ARG A 101 9.46 -6.19 11.91
C ARG A 101 8.69 -4.89 11.61
N TYR A 102 7.37 -4.90 11.83
CA TYR A 102 6.47 -3.79 11.53
C TYR A 102 6.34 -2.79 12.68
N LEU A 103 7.12 -2.94 13.75
CA LEU A 103 7.38 -1.90 14.74
C LEU A 103 8.61 -1.06 14.38
N MET A 104 9.49 -1.56 13.53
CA MET A 104 10.79 -0.95 13.26
C MET A 104 10.68 0.18 12.22
N PRO A 105 11.57 1.20 12.29
CA PRO A 105 11.73 2.16 11.21
C PRO A 105 12.08 1.49 9.88
N SER A 106 11.72 2.14 8.77
CA SER A 106 12.05 1.67 7.41
C SER A 106 12.42 2.85 6.50
N ARG A 107 12.85 2.59 5.26
CA ARG A 107 13.39 3.59 4.31
C ARG A 107 12.52 4.84 4.19
N TYR A 108 11.20 4.70 4.18
CA TYR A 108 10.26 5.81 4.03
C TYR A 108 9.50 6.16 5.31
N CYS A 109 9.67 5.37 6.39
CA CYS A 109 8.95 5.53 7.65
C CYS A 109 9.94 5.63 8.84
N PRO A 110 10.57 6.81 9.08
CA PRO A 110 11.50 7.03 10.19
C PRO A 110 10.75 7.20 11.53
N SER A 111 10.08 6.14 11.99
CA SER A 111 9.19 6.19 13.17
C SER A 111 9.87 6.51 14.49
N ASP A 112 11.18 6.25 14.59
CA ASP A 112 12.03 6.60 15.72
C ASP A 112 12.16 8.13 15.92
N GLU A 113 11.93 8.92 14.89
CA GLU A 113 11.95 10.39 14.96
C GLU A 113 10.60 10.99 15.43
N PHE A 114 9.55 10.18 15.56
CA PHE A 114 8.17 10.66 15.77
C PHE A 114 7.59 10.40 17.15
N GLN A 115 8.30 9.72 18.04
CA GLN A 115 7.80 9.31 19.36
C GLN A 115 7.30 10.48 20.21
N THR A 116 8.07 11.57 20.29
CA THR A 116 7.70 12.77 21.06
C THR A 116 6.43 13.42 20.51
N PHE A 117 6.32 13.55 19.19
CA PHE A 117 5.14 14.13 18.55
C PHE A 117 3.91 13.23 18.77
N ALA A 118 4.03 11.93 18.50
CA ALA A 118 2.93 10.98 18.65
C ALA A 118 2.42 10.92 20.10
N ALA A 119 3.33 10.94 21.08
CA ALA A 119 2.95 10.98 22.49
C ALA A 119 2.28 12.29 22.89
N ALA A 120 2.78 13.44 22.42
CA ALA A 120 2.20 14.74 22.75
C ALA A 120 0.80 14.93 22.15
N GLU A 121 0.62 14.56 20.87
CA GLU A 121 -0.63 14.80 20.15
C GLU A 121 -1.68 13.71 20.45
N PHE A 122 -1.26 12.44 20.50
CA PHE A 122 -2.19 11.29 20.53
C PHE A 122 -2.02 10.39 21.77
N GLY A 123 -1.13 10.74 22.70
CA GLY A 123 -0.82 9.91 23.87
C GLY A 123 -1.99 9.71 24.85
N HIS A 124 -3.01 10.56 24.76
CA HIS A 124 -4.23 10.48 25.57
C HIS A 124 -5.26 9.46 25.04
N LEU A 125 -5.01 8.87 23.86
CA LEU A 125 -5.80 7.80 23.26
C LEU A 125 -4.98 6.50 23.24
N GLU A 126 -5.61 5.36 23.06
CA GLU A 126 -4.92 4.06 22.96
C GLU A 126 -5.50 3.23 21.79
N GLY A 127 -4.78 2.17 21.41
CA GLY A 127 -5.24 1.20 20.40
C GLY A 127 -5.80 1.82 19.13
N GLY A 128 -6.94 1.30 18.72
CA GLY A 128 -7.68 1.73 17.55
C GLY A 128 -8.15 3.17 17.61
N ALA A 129 -8.55 3.68 18.79
CA ALA A 129 -8.94 5.08 18.95
C ALA A 129 -7.79 6.03 18.62
N ARG A 130 -6.56 5.66 19.00
CA ARG A 130 -5.35 6.42 18.65
C ARG A 130 -5.10 6.41 17.14
N ILE A 131 -5.25 5.24 16.48
CA ILE A 131 -5.08 5.12 15.02
C ILE A 131 -6.15 5.92 14.26
N ALA A 132 -7.41 5.86 14.69
CA ALA A 132 -8.49 6.64 14.10
C ALA A 132 -8.21 8.14 14.17
N ALA A 133 -7.76 8.64 15.32
CA ALA A 133 -7.39 10.05 15.49
C ALA A 133 -6.20 10.45 14.60
N MET A 134 -5.18 9.60 14.44
CA MET A 134 -4.07 9.85 13.53
C MET A 134 -4.54 9.92 12.07
N ARG A 135 -5.37 8.97 11.64
CA ARG A 135 -5.96 8.94 10.30
C ARG A 135 -6.71 10.25 10.01
N ASP A 136 -7.60 10.64 10.92
CA ASP A 136 -8.44 11.82 10.75
C ASP A 136 -7.61 13.12 10.79
N TRP A 137 -6.59 13.16 11.64
CA TRP A 137 -5.65 14.28 11.69
C TRP A 137 -4.86 14.43 10.39
N ILE A 138 -4.32 13.32 9.84
CA ILE A 138 -3.62 13.36 8.54
C ILE A 138 -4.59 13.84 7.46
N ASN A 139 -5.80 13.28 7.41
CA ASN A 139 -6.81 13.64 6.42
C ASN A 139 -7.16 15.14 6.44
N GLY A 140 -7.32 15.71 7.64
CA GLY A 140 -7.66 17.13 7.81
C GLY A 140 -6.48 18.09 7.68
N ALA A 141 -5.25 17.64 7.97
CA ALA A 141 -4.07 18.50 7.99
C ALA A 141 -3.25 18.48 6.68
N PHE A 142 -3.48 17.51 5.80
CA PHE A 142 -2.67 17.31 4.59
C PHE A 142 -3.50 17.62 3.33
N SER A 143 -2.85 18.23 2.34
CA SER A 143 -3.43 18.41 1.01
C SER A 143 -3.01 17.29 0.07
N TYR A 144 -3.98 16.68 -0.63
CA TYR A 144 -3.70 15.71 -1.69
C TYR A 144 -3.29 16.44 -2.97
N VAL A 145 -2.01 16.36 -3.34
CA VAL A 145 -1.43 17.15 -4.44
C VAL A 145 -0.57 16.25 -5.34
N PRO A 146 -1.07 15.84 -6.52
CA PRO A 146 -0.28 15.12 -7.50
C PRO A 146 1.00 15.88 -7.87
N GLY A 147 2.15 15.18 -7.86
CA GLY A 147 3.46 15.78 -8.14
C GLY A 147 4.11 16.53 -6.97
N ALA A 148 3.48 16.59 -5.79
CA ALA A 148 4.09 17.16 -4.58
C ALA A 148 5.27 16.35 -4.05
N SER A 149 5.30 15.04 -4.32
CA SER A 149 6.31 14.10 -3.84
C SER A 149 6.97 13.34 -5.00
N ASN A 150 8.07 12.68 -4.69
CA ASN A 150 8.79 11.82 -5.63
C ASN A 150 9.24 10.52 -4.95
N ALA A 151 9.91 9.64 -5.70
CA ALA A 151 10.33 8.32 -5.21
C ALA A 151 11.28 8.34 -3.98
N GLN A 152 11.87 9.49 -3.65
CA GLN A 152 12.75 9.65 -2.49
C GLN A 152 12.04 10.19 -1.24
N THR A 153 10.85 10.78 -1.41
CA THR A 153 10.06 11.42 -0.32
C THR A 153 9.73 10.41 0.78
N THR A 154 10.03 10.81 2.01
CA THR A 154 9.77 10.07 3.25
C THR A 154 8.54 10.62 3.99
N ALA A 155 8.04 9.89 4.99
CA ALA A 155 7.00 10.37 5.89
C ALA A 155 7.40 11.68 6.59
N LEU A 156 8.68 11.86 6.93
CA LEU A 156 9.16 13.10 7.55
C LEU A 156 9.02 14.28 6.60
N ASP A 157 9.42 14.11 5.34
CA ASP A 157 9.29 15.15 4.32
C ASP A 157 7.84 15.57 4.14
N SER A 158 6.94 14.61 3.95
CA SER A 158 5.49 14.86 3.78
C SER A 158 4.85 15.43 5.05
N PHE A 159 5.32 15.02 6.23
CA PHE A 159 4.88 15.60 7.49
C PHE A 159 5.23 17.08 7.58
N VAL A 160 6.45 17.47 7.22
CA VAL A 160 6.86 18.88 7.22
C VAL A 160 6.10 19.68 6.16
N GLN A 161 5.93 19.10 4.97
CA GLN A 161 5.30 19.78 3.83
C GLN A 161 3.77 19.86 3.91
N ARG A 162 3.12 18.96 4.67
CA ARG A 162 1.64 18.86 4.78
C ARG A 162 0.95 18.64 3.42
N GLN A 163 1.63 17.97 2.50
CA GLN A 163 1.10 17.61 1.19
C GLN A 163 1.72 16.30 0.70
N GLY A 164 1.01 15.62 -0.20
CA GLY A 164 1.47 14.38 -0.81
C GLY A 164 0.37 13.67 -1.59
N ILE A 165 0.60 12.40 -1.91
CA ILE A 165 -0.36 11.47 -2.51
C ILE A 165 -0.61 10.28 -1.58
N CYS A 166 -1.43 9.31 -1.99
CA CYS A 166 -1.82 8.15 -1.17
C CYS A 166 -0.64 7.43 -0.51
N ARG A 167 0.46 7.25 -1.23
CA ARG A 167 1.73 6.68 -0.72
C ARG A 167 2.23 7.42 0.51
N ASP A 168 2.24 8.76 0.46
CA ASP A 168 2.80 9.60 1.52
C ASP A 168 1.89 9.62 2.75
N PHE A 169 0.58 9.66 2.53
CA PHE A 169 -0.42 9.56 3.60
C PHE A 169 -0.28 8.22 4.34
N ALA A 170 -0.12 7.11 3.61
CA ALA A 170 0.12 5.80 4.18
C ALA A 170 1.44 5.77 4.98
N HIS A 171 2.54 6.32 4.45
CA HIS A 171 3.82 6.37 5.17
C HIS A 171 3.76 7.19 6.45
N VAL A 172 3.08 8.34 6.45
CA VAL A 172 2.90 9.14 7.68
C VAL A 172 2.09 8.37 8.71
N LEU A 173 0.98 7.74 8.32
CA LEU A 173 0.18 6.96 9.26
C LEU A 173 0.97 5.78 9.84
N ILE A 174 1.70 5.04 9.01
CA ILE A 174 2.58 3.93 9.45
C ILE A 174 3.63 4.44 10.44
N THR A 175 4.25 5.59 10.13
CA THR A 175 5.29 6.21 10.98
C THR A 175 4.73 6.56 12.36
N LEU A 176 3.54 7.18 12.42
CA LEU A 176 2.89 7.54 13.68
C LEU A 176 2.40 6.33 14.49
N ALA A 177 1.87 5.31 13.81
CA ALA A 177 1.44 4.06 14.43
C ALA A 177 2.63 3.33 15.08
N ARG A 178 3.74 3.18 14.35
CA ARG A 178 4.98 2.58 14.87
C ARG A 178 5.59 3.38 16.01
N ALA A 179 5.59 4.71 15.91
CA ALA A 179 6.01 5.60 17.00
C ALA A 179 5.15 5.43 18.27
N SER A 180 3.93 4.89 18.11
CA SER A 180 2.99 4.55 19.19
C SER A 180 3.01 3.07 19.59
N THR A 181 4.01 2.31 19.16
CA THR A 181 4.17 0.87 19.44
C THR A 181 3.01 0.01 18.90
N ILE A 182 2.36 0.45 17.83
CA ILE A 182 1.36 -0.34 17.09
C ILE A 182 2.03 -0.83 15.79
N PRO A 183 2.13 -2.15 15.55
CA PRO A 183 2.70 -2.64 14.30
C PRO A 183 1.88 -2.13 13.13
N ALA A 184 2.56 -1.57 12.13
CA ALA A 184 1.93 -1.03 10.93
C ALA A 184 2.75 -1.36 9.69
N ARG A 185 2.07 -1.68 8.59
CA ARG A 185 2.70 -2.01 7.31
C ARG A 185 2.01 -1.30 6.16
N PHE A 186 2.72 -1.15 5.06
CA PHE A 186 2.20 -0.56 3.84
C PHE A 186 1.45 -1.62 3.04
N ALA A 187 0.30 -1.25 2.48
CA ALA A 187 -0.46 -2.09 1.58
C ALA A 187 -0.63 -1.36 0.24
N SER A 188 -0.18 -1.98 -0.84
CA SER A 188 -0.55 -1.58 -2.20
C SER A 188 -1.88 -2.22 -2.55
N VAL A 189 -2.82 -1.42 -3.07
CA VAL A 189 -4.21 -1.81 -3.20
C VAL A 189 -4.90 -1.21 -4.43
N TYR A 190 -6.04 -1.80 -4.79
CA TYR A 190 -7.06 -1.24 -5.68
C TYR A 190 -8.26 -0.79 -4.87
N ALA A 191 -8.90 0.31 -5.29
CA ALA A 191 -10.16 0.74 -4.72
C ALA A 191 -10.98 1.59 -5.70
N PRO A 192 -12.32 1.47 -5.70
CA PRO A 192 -13.19 2.19 -6.64
C PRO A 192 -13.31 3.70 -6.36
N GLY A 193 -13.03 4.14 -5.13
CA GLY A 193 -13.16 5.54 -4.71
C GLY A 193 -11.95 6.43 -5.04
N VAL A 194 -10.90 5.87 -5.64
CA VAL A 194 -9.65 6.60 -5.94
C VAL A 194 -9.89 7.61 -7.06
N SER A 195 -9.56 8.87 -6.81
CA SER A 195 -9.80 9.97 -7.75
C SER A 195 -8.58 10.91 -7.85
N PRO A 196 -7.99 11.08 -9.04
CA PRO A 196 -8.30 10.37 -10.30
C PRO A 196 -8.00 8.86 -10.20
N PRO A 197 -8.62 8.00 -11.04
CA PRO A 197 -8.37 6.56 -11.01
C PRO A 197 -6.89 6.22 -11.17
N ASP A 198 -6.35 5.50 -10.19
CA ASP A 198 -4.95 5.08 -10.14
C ASP A 198 -4.80 3.87 -9.18
N PHE A 199 -3.59 3.31 -9.08
CA PHE A 199 -3.23 2.48 -7.93
C PHE A 199 -3.36 3.29 -6.64
N HIS A 200 -3.66 2.58 -5.56
CA HIS A 200 -3.77 3.19 -4.25
C HIS A 200 -2.81 2.56 -3.24
N ALA A 201 -2.60 3.29 -2.16
CA ALA A 201 -1.74 2.88 -1.06
C ALA A 201 -2.37 3.27 0.26
N VAL A 202 -2.41 2.33 1.19
CA VAL A 202 -2.98 2.51 2.52
C VAL A 202 -2.07 1.87 3.57
N ALA A 203 -2.36 2.11 4.85
CA ALA A 203 -1.73 1.39 5.94
C ALA A 203 -2.55 0.14 6.29
N GLU A 204 -1.88 -0.92 6.75
CA GLU A 204 -2.49 -1.91 7.62
C GLU A 204 -1.90 -1.77 9.02
N VAL A 205 -2.73 -1.83 10.06
CA VAL A 205 -2.31 -1.79 11.47
C VAL A 205 -2.73 -3.07 12.19
N TYR A 206 -1.93 -3.51 13.15
CA TYR A 206 -2.21 -4.72 13.93
C TYR A 206 -2.93 -4.37 15.25
N LEU A 207 -4.22 -4.71 15.33
CA LEU A 207 -5.11 -4.44 16.47
C LEU A 207 -6.00 -5.66 16.69
N ASP A 208 -6.36 -5.96 17.95
CA ASP A 208 -7.18 -7.14 18.31
C ASP A 208 -6.69 -8.46 17.68
N GLY A 209 -5.37 -8.62 17.56
CA GLY A 209 -4.77 -9.84 17.05
C GLY A 209 -4.85 -10.04 15.53
N THR A 210 -5.24 -9.03 14.75
CA THR A 210 -5.29 -9.11 13.28
C THR A 210 -4.94 -7.78 12.60
N TRP A 211 -4.68 -7.84 11.28
CA TRP A 211 -4.37 -6.68 10.45
C TRP A 211 -5.63 -5.99 9.94
N HIS A 212 -5.69 -4.67 10.05
CA HIS A 212 -6.81 -3.82 9.63
C HIS A 212 -6.35 -2.73 8.67
N LEU A 213 -7.03 -2.58 7.53
CA LEU A 213 -6.75 -1.54 6.54
C LEU A 213 -7.21 -0.16 7.04
N VAL A 214 -6.38 0.85 6.84
CA VAL A 214 -6.64 2.24 7.23
C VAL A 214 -6.18 3.18 6.12
N ASP A 215 -7.14 3.86 5.50
CA ASP A 215 -6.90 4.86 4.48
C ASP A 215 -6.95 6.28 5.08
N ALA A 216 -5.79 6.93 5.20
CA ALA A 216 -5.70 8.32 5.67
C ALA A 216 -6.09 9.36 4.60
N THR A 217 -6.21 8.96 3.34
CA THR A 217 -6.73 9.85 2.28
C THR A 217 -8.25 9.99 2.34
N GLY A 218 -8.94 9.03 2.98
CA GLY A 218 -10.39 8.97 3.04
C GLY A 218 -11.06 8.62 1.71
N MET A 219 -10.31 8.17 0.70
CA MET A 219 -10.85 7.86 -0.62
C MET A 219 -11.57 6.51 -0.66
N ALA A 220 -11.13 5.54 0.14
CA ALA A 220 -11.69 4.19 0.11
C ALA A 220 -11.93 3.62 1.52
N PRO A 221 -13.15 3.19 1.85
CA PRO A 221 -13.40 2.41 3.05
C PRO A 221 -12.82 1.00 2.92
N ALA A 222 -12.40 0.42 4.05
CA ALA A 222 -11.66 -0.85 4.10
C ALA A 222 -12.37 -2.01 3.39
N ASP A 223 -13.70 -2.06 3.42
CA ASP A 223 -14.53 -3.12 2.81
C ASP A 223 -14.67 -3.02 1.28
N THR A 224 -14.12 -1.96 0.67
CA THR A 224 -14.09 -1.76 -0.80
C THR A 224 -12.69 -1.88 -1.39
N ILE A 225 -11.70 -2.18 -0.55
CA ILE A 225 -10.29 -2.25 -0.95
C ILE A 225 -9.90 -3.70 -1.31
N ALA A 226 -9.31 -3.87 -2.49
CA ALA A 226 -8.64 -5.11 -2.89
C ALA A 226 -7.12 -5.01 -2.75
N ARG A 227 -6.49 -5.89 -1.98
CA ARG A 227 -5.03 -5.89 -1.74
C ARG A 227 -4.25 -6.55 -2.86
N ILE A 228 -3.10 -5.95 -3.18
CA ILE A 228 -2.09 -6.45 -4.11
C ILE A 228 -0.94 -7.09 -3.32
N GLY A 229 -0.38 -6.35 -2.36
CA GLY A 229 0.80 -6.76 -1.61
C GLY A 229 1.02 -5.89 -0.38
N VAL A 230 1.79 -6.41 0.57
CA VAL A 230 2.15 -5.70 1.82
C VAL A 230 3.65 -5.70 2.07
N GLY A 231 4.16 -4.69 2.78
CA GLY A 231 5.57 -4.58 3.10
C GLY A 231 5.85 -3.50 4.15
N PRO A 232 7.10 -3.38 4.65
CA PRO A 232 7.44 -2.35 5.63
C PRO A 232 7.15 -0.94 5.13
N ASP A 233 7.41 -0.68 3.85
CA ASP A 233 7.03 0.53 3.14
C ASP A 233 7.03 0.28 1.62
N ALA A 234 6.92 1.35 0.83
CA ALA A 234 6.86 1.26 -0.63
C ALA A 234 8.10 0.66 -1.29
N ALA A 235 9.25 0.56 -0.60
CA ALA A 235 10.47 -0.05 -1.16
C ALA A 235 10.27 -1.54 -1.44
N ASN A 236 9.34 -2.19 -0.74
CA ASN A 236 9.12 -3.63 -0.82
C ASN A 236 7.90 -4.03 -1.67
N VAL A 237 7.04 -3.07 -2.02
CA VAL A 237 5.73 -3.30 -2.66
C VAL A 237 5.40 -2.25 -3.72
N ALA A 238 6.43 -1.77 -4.42
CA ALA A 238 6.24 -0.99 -5.63
C ALA A 238 5.59 -1.85 -6.72
N PHE A 239 4.60 -1.29 -7.42
CA PHE A 239 3.90 -1.96 -8.53
C PHE A 239 4.85 -2.36 -9.67
N LEU A 240 5.90 -1.57 -9.90
CA LEU A 240 7.00 -1.92 -10.79
C LEU A 240 8.32 -1.45 -10.20
N SER A 241 9.29 -2.36 -10.09
CA SER A 241 10.69 -2.02 -9.84
C SER A 241 11.52 -2.33 -11.08
N ALA A 242 12.28 -1.35 -11.57
CA ALA A 242 13.17 -1.52 -12.72
C ALA A 242 14.64 -1.53 -12.31
N PHE A 243 15.39 -2.53 -12.75
CA PHE A 243 16.83 -2.66 -12.51
C PHE A 243 17.62 -2.11 -13.71
N GLY A 244 17.28 -0.87 -14.07
CA GLY A 244 17.75 -0.18 -15.26
C GLY A 244 16.99 1.12 -15.46
N GLN A 245 17.37 1.89 -16.48
CA GLN A 245 16.63 3.09 -16.84
C GLN A 245 15.42 2.72 -17.71
N VAL A 246 14.25 3.13 -17.25
CA VAL A 246 12.98 3.01 -17.97
C VAL A 246 12.33 4.37 -18.07
N THR A 247 11.62 4.60 -19.17
CA THR A 247 10.84 5.81 -19.42
C THR A 247 9.38 5.43 -19.37
N PHE A 248 8.62 6.08 -18.49
CA PHE A 248 7.17 5.99 -18.45
C PHE A 248 6.57 6.43 -19.78
N VAL A 249 5.64 5.65 -20.32
CA VAL A 249 4.88 6.00 -21.52
C VAL A 249 3.43 6.27 -21.16
N GLU A 250 2.75 5.27 -20.59
CA GLU A 250 1.32 5.35 -20.28
C GLU A 250 0.96 4.45 -19.09
N GLN A 251 -0.06 4.85 -18.36
CA GLN A 251 -0.69 4.05 -17.31
C GLN A 251 -2.18 4.38 -17.24
N SER A 252 -3.00 3.35 -17.06
CA SER A 252 -4.38 3.49 -16.64
C SER A 252 -4.75 2.41 -15.63
N VAL A 253 -5.56 2.79 -14.65
CA VAL A 253 -6.14 1.88 -13.66
C VAL A 253 -7.62 2.19 -13.57
N SER A 254 -8.46 1.16 -13.71
CA SER A 254 -9.90 1.25 -13.57
C SER A 254 -10.35 0.22 -12.54
N VAL A 255 -11.16 0.66 -11.58
CA VAL A 255 -11.74 -0.17 -10.54
C VAL A 255 -13.21 0.17 -10.46
N THR A 256 -14.08 -0.78 -10.80
CA THR A 256 -15.53 -0.59 -10.77
C THR A 256 -16.19 -1.63 -9.89
N GLN A 257 -17.20 -1.24 -9.14
CA GLN A 257 -18.06 -2.18 -8.44
C GLN A 257 -19.04 -2.80 -9.45
N ALA A 258 -19.09 -4.13 -9.49
CA ALA A 258 -19.96 -4.90 -10.38
C ALA A 258 -21.42 -4.93 -9.93
#